data_AF-A0A0K0D867-F1
#
_entry.id   AF-A0A0K0D867-F1
#
_cell.length_a   1.000
_cell.length_b   1.000
_cell.length_c   1.000
_cell.angle_alpha   90.00
_cell.angle_beta   90.00
_cell.angle_gamma   90.00
#
_symmetry.space_group_name_H-M   'P 1'
#
loop_
_entity.id
_entity.type
_entity.pdbx_description
1 polymer ?
#
loop_
_entity_poly.entity_id
_entity_poly.type
_entity_poly.pdbx_seq_one_letter_code
_entity_poly.pdbx_strand_id
1 'polypeptide(L)' 'MKLMFNEANLNFRYDSGAKNFMQIPTRHLSATIDGFTIQDQFWQKPKVANSCAVSHRNN' A
#
# COMPACT_ATOMS: atom_id res chain seq x y z
N MET A 1 -8.37 -16.92 1.53
CA MET A 1 -7.30 -15.91 1.75
C MET A 1 -6.35 -15.88 0.55
N LYS A 2 -6.76 -15.26 -0.55
CA LYS A 2 -5.89 -14.98 -1.70
C LYS A 2 -5.53 -13.51 -1.59
N LEU A 3 -4.69 -13.24 -0.60
CA LEU A 3 -4.39 -11.90 -0.07
C LEU A 3 -3.54 -11.13 -1.09
N MET A 4 -4.05 -9.96 -1.51
CA MET A 4 -3.44 -8.62 -1.39
C MET A 4 -1.92 -8.40 -1.64
N PHE A 5 -1.16 -9.37 -2.15
CA PHE A 5 0.29 -9.25 -2.34
C PHE A 5 0.72 -8.90 -3.77
N ASN A 6 -0.23 -8.76 -4.71
CA ASN A 6 0.15 -8.65 -6.12
C ASN A 6 0.62 -7.27 -6.55
N GLU A 7 0.38 -6.21 -5.76
CA GLU A 7 0.79 -4.87 -6.13
C GLU A 7 1.49 -4.15 -4.95
N ALA A 8 2.81 -4.14 -5.03
CA ALA A 8 3.79 -3.25 -4.39
C ALA A 8 3.61 -2.88 -2.90
N ASN A 9 4.15 -3.73 -2.02
CA ASN A 9 4.52 -3.35 -0.66
C ASN A 9 6.01 -3.62 -0.48
N LEU A 10 6.80 -2.56 -0.30
CA LEU A 10 8.22 -2.71 0.01
C LEU A 10 8.32 -3.41 1.37
N ASN A 11 9.16 -4.43 1.44
CA ASN A 11 9.44 -5.14 2.68
C ASN A 11 10.76 -4.67 3.26
N PHE A 12 10.83 -4.57 4.57
CA PHE A 12 11.97 -4.08 5.31
C PHE A 12 12.36 -5.07 6.39
N ARG A 13 13.68 -5.19 6.58
CA ARG A 13 14.29 -5.79 7.77
C ARG A 13 14.90 -4.66 8.60
N TYR A 14 14.84 -4.81 9.91
CA TYR A 14 15.52 -3.92 10.83
C TYR A 14 16.97 -4.37 11.04
N ASP A 15 17.92 -3.49 10.72
CA ASP A 15 19.32 -3.65 11.09
C ASP A 15 19.52 -3.04 12.48
N SER A 16 19.72 -3.88 13.49
CA SER A 16 19.93 -3.44 14.86
C SER A 16 21.29 -2.77 15.09
N GLY A 17 22.31 -3.10 14.30
CA GLY A 17 23.64 -2.50 14.38
C GLY A 17 23.65 -1.07 13.84
N ALA A 18 23.02 -0.86 12.69
CA ALA A 18 22.87 0.45 12.08
C ALA A 18 21.68 1.26 12.61
N LYS A 19 20.79 0.63 13.39
CA LYS A 19 19.52 1.19 13.88
C LYS A 19 18.66 1.77 12.74
N ASN A 20 18.60 1.04 11.63
CA ASN A 20 17.90 1.50 10.44
C ASN A 20 17.05 0.38 9.83
N PHE A 21 16.17 0.77 8.90
CA PHE A 21 15.43 -0.17 8.07
C PHE A 21 16.13 -0.33 6.73
N MET A 22 16.32 -1.58 6.32
CA MET A 22 16.84 -1.94 5.01
C MET A 22 15.76 -2.63 4.18
N GLN A 23 15.55 -2.14 2.97
CA GLN A 23 14.62 -2.77 2.03
C GLN A 23 15.16 -4.13 1.58
N ILE A 24 14.30 -5.14 1.52
CA ILE A 24 14.65 -6.49 1.06
C ILE A 24 13.86 -6.87 -0.21
N PRO A 25 14.48 -7.57 -1.18
CA PRO A 25 13.85 -7.89 -2.47
C PRO A 25 12.97 -9.15 -2.41
N THR A 26 12.21 -9.35 -1.32
CA THR A 26 11.20 -10.43 -1.24
C THR A 26 9.80 -9.84 -1.30
N ARG A 27 8.89 -10.56 -1.97
CA ARG A 27 7.45 -10.25 -1.98
C ARG A 27 6.63 -11.20 -1.12
N HIS A 28 7.26 -12.24 -0.58
CA HIS A 28 6.62 -13.20 0.30
C HIS A 28 6.84 -12.78 1.75
N LEU A 29 5.74 -12.72 2.52
CA LEU A 29 5.83 -12.51 3.96
C LEU A 29 6.56 -13.69 4.61
N SER A 30 7.57 -13.36 5.41
CA SER A 30 8.34 -14.30 6.21
C SER A 30 8.52 -13.75 7.61
N ALA A 31 8.90 -14.61 8.55
CA ALA A 31 9.22 -14.22 9.92
C ALA A 31 10.44 -13.27 10.04
N THR A 32 11.15 -13.01 8.93
CA THR A 32 12.32 -12.13 8.87
C THR A 32 12.00 -10.71 8.42
N ILE A 33 10.71 -10.38 8.25
CA ILE A 33 10.24 -9.04 7.88
C ILE A 33 9.83 -8.31 9.15
N ASP A 34 10.40 -7.12 9.34
CA ASP A 34 10.12 -6.27 10.50
C ASP A 34 9.21 -5.08 10.15
N GLY A 35 9.06 -4.77 8.85
CA GLY A 35 8.17 -3.70 8.39
C GLY A 35 7.79 -3.84 6.93
N PHE A 36 6.64 -3.30 6.56
CA PHE A 36 6.18 -3.22 5.17
C PHE A 36 5.40 -1.92 4.93
N THR A 37 5.37 -1.46 3.68
CA THR A 37 4.48 -0.36 3.26
C THR A 37 3.12 -0.88 2.82
N ILE A 38 2.09 -0.04 2.78
CA ILE A 38 0.84 -0.33 2.06
C ILE A 38 0.63 0.75 0.99
N GLN A 39 -0.03 0.41 -0.11
CA GLN A 39 -0.32 1.38 -1.17
C GLN A 39 -1.19 2.55 -0.65
N ASP A 40 -0.93 3.75 -1.18
CA ASP A 40 -1.66 4.98 -0.83
C ASP A 40 -3.18 4.89 -1.02
N GLN A 41 -3.64 4.12 -2.00
CA GLN A 41 -5.08 3.91 -2.23
C GLN A 41 -5.80 3.27 -1.04
N PHE A 42 -5.08 2.55 -0.19
CA PHE A 42 -5.64 1.97 1.04
C PHE A 42 -5.62 2.94 2.23
N TRP A 43 -4.78 3.99 2.16
CA TRP A 43 -4.79 5.10 3.12
C TRP A 43 -5.87 6.13 2.82
N GLN A 44 -6.15 6.35 1.53
CA GLN A 44 -7.16 7.32 1.11
C GLN A 44 -8.57 6.73 1.25
N LYS A 45 -9.52 7.58 1.68
CA LYS A 45 -10.94 7.22 1.65
C LYS A 45 -11.29 6.79 0.21
N PRO A 46 -12.14 5.77 0.03
CA PRO A 46 -12.62 5.39 -1.30
C PRO A 46 -13.03 6.66 -2.04
N LYS A 47 -12.42 6.91 -3.19
CA LYS A 47 -12.78 8.05 -4.03
C LYS A 47 -14.26 7.85 -4.37
N VAL A 48 -15.13 8.59 -3.68
CA VAL A 48 -16.58 8.41 -3.83
C VAL A 48 -16.85 8.58 -5.32
N ALA A 49 -17.38 7.56 -5.98
CA ALA A 49 -17.73 7.58 -7.40
C ALA A 49 -18.93 8.50 -7.69
N ASN A 50 -19.15 9.52 -6.84
CA ASN A 50 -20.24 10.47 -6.90
C ASN A 50 -19.67 11.86 -7.25
N SER A 51 -18.80 11.93 -8.25
CA SER A 51 -18.79 13.09 -9.12
C SER A 51 -19.49 12.71 -10.43
N CYS A 52 -20.73 12.24 -10.30
CA CYS A 52 -21.73 12.60 -11.29
C CYS A 52 -21.79 14.13 -11.26
N ALA A 53 -20.93 14.78 -12.04
CA ALA A 53 -21.22 16.11 -12.52
C ALA A 53 -22.49 15.95 -13.35
N VAL A 54 -23.64 16.01 -12.68
CA VAL A 54 -24.93 16.26 -13.31
C VAL A 54 -24.75 17.65 -13.92
N SER A 55 -24.30 17.69 -15.17
CA SER A 55 -24.38 18.88 -16.00
C SER A 55 -25.86 19.03 -16.32
N HIS A 56 -26.56 19.67 -15.39
CA HIS A 56 -27.90 20.18 -15.62
C HIS A 56 -27.75 21.31 -16.64
N ARG A 57 -27.82 20.99 -17.94
CA ARG A 57 -27.95 22.00 -18.98
C ARG A 57 -29.37 21.97 -19.50
N ASN A 58 -30.08 23.00 -19.05
CA ASN A 58 -31.47 23.32 -19.29
C ASN A 58 -31.70 23.73 -20.75
N ASN A 59 -32.89 23.35 -21.25
CA ASN A 59 -33.66 23.86 -22.38
C ASN A 59 -32.99 23.95 -23.76
#